data_AF-A0AA42W563-F1
#
_entry.id   AF-A0AA42W563-F1
#
_cell.length_a   1.000
_cell.length_b   1.000
_cell.length_c   1.000
_cell.angle_alpha   90.00
_cell.angle_beta   90.00
_cell.angle_gamma   90.00
#
_symmetry.space_group_name_H-M   'P 1'
#
loop_
_entity.id
_entity.type
_entity.pdbx_description
1 polymer ?
#
loop_
_entity_poly.entity_id
_entity_poly.type
_entity_poly.pdbx_seq_one_letter_code
_entity_poly.pdbx_strand_id
1 'polypeptide(L)'
;MTTQSTASADELSATLQQRADYIPLEDLLSETASTGSLFSTITNELTNRALRTIVGPRGCGKTHMMRVAWLNCRDTASKPFAVFSTFQRYFRLEPLLSSNAGATQLFHSWVLARVLISAHESAQAWTPAIYGADKVFEEHGYPPDKLHALAARLERNQPLDGVLNAFSDSLSIDRTKGVIDKLREAAKRKYTVLLLDDAAMTLTPDYLVEFLDIVRSLKSATIAPKVSVYPGTTEASPRFHQGQDATAIPAWISVENPEYDAIMGDIASVRVKGLEAIPDDVTALLRFAAFGIPRAYLTMLEDYQRGGFKTAQQGVNRIIGDHLTARLAEFRTLGKKIPKLEILVAAGETFISKVAKELKDYNAQLLARGEKGLAYGIRVDELVPLLERTLNLLIEAGLIYNDGDVKHGGSRIYRKYIPHTTLLLSNGTFTGHKGSLRENLDGIRNKSTKHPLRKSLDHVVGGHFVAGLNLALPKCANCSERRLTDNQRFCHNCAHQLVDASTFNLCLDTSIAEVPGLTAWQRTQIKDNLPFFKTIRDYLAKQDPAAELLTVAGFGKSRTARIVDVLNSFVDDYLS
;
A
#
# COMPACT_ATOMS: atom_id res chain seq x y z
N MET A 1 -24.29 -8.13 28.56
CA MET A 1 -22.88 -8.31 28.14
C MET A 1 -22.85 -8.73 26.67
N THR A 2 -23.25 -7.85 25.76
CA THR A 2 -23.55 -8.19 24.36
C THR A 2 -23.32 -7.00 23.44
N THR A 3 -22.11 -6.42 23.44
CA THR A 3 -21.79 -5.23 22.64
C THR A 3 -20.45 -5.28 21.89
N GLN A 4 -19.72 -6.39 21.90
CA GLN A 4 -18.41 -6.50 21.23
C GLN A 4 -18.41 -7.17 19.85
N SER A 5 -19.54 -7.68 19.35
CA SER A 5 -19.58 -8.51 18.12
C SER A 5 -20.00 -7.77 16.83
N THR A 6 -20.55 -6.56 16.91
CA THR A 6 -21.07 -5.82 15.74
C THR A 6 -20.06 -4.84 15.15
N ALA A 7 -19.05 -4.41 15.92
CA ALA A 7 -18.09 -3.39 15.50
C ALA A 7 -17.17 -3.84 14.33
N SER A 8 -16.72 -5.10 14.32
CA SER A 8 -15.67 -5.54 13.38
C SER A 8 -16.10 -5.63 11.91
N ALA A 9 -17.39 -5.85 11.62
CA ALA A 9 -17.90 -6.00 10.26
C ALA A 9 -18.23 -4.67 9.60
N ASP A 10 -18.75 -3.72 10.39
CA ASP A 10 -18.98 -2.36 9.92
C ASP A 10 -17.64 -1.63 9.70
N GLU A 11 -16.63 -1.84 10.56
CA GLU A 11 -15.27 -1.28 10.41
C GLU A 11 -14.62 -1.64 9.07
N LEU A 12 -14.69 -2.90 8.64
CA LEU A 12 -14.15 -3.30 7.33
C LEU A 12 -14.99 -2.74 6.17
N SER A 13 -16.32 -2.70 6.29
CA SER A 13 -17.19 -2.09 5.28
C SER A 13 -16.90 -0.60 5.06
N ALA A 14 -16.63 0.16 6.12
CA ALA A 14 -16.17 1.55 6.03
C ALA A 14 -14.80 1.65 5.36
N THR A 15 -13.85 0.82 5.81
CA THR A 15 -12.50 0.81 5.26
C THR A 15 -12.49 0.50 3.76
N LEU A 16 -13.39 -0.38 3.29
CA LEU A 16 -13.59 -0.70 1.88
C LEU A 16 -14.21 0.46 1.10
N GLN A 17 -15.22 1.15 1.66
CA GLN A 17 -15.84 2.31 1.04
C GLN A 17 -14.84 3.47 0.83
N GLN A 18 -13.78 3.52 1.65
CA GLN A 18 -12.72 4.51 1.54
C GLN A 18 -11.58 4.13 0.59
N ARG A 19 -11.62 2.94 -0.05
CA ARG A 19 -10.64 2.56 -1.07
C ARG A 19 -10.95 3.24 -2.39
N ALA A 20 -9.91 3.80 -3.00
CA ALA A 20 -10.02 4.46 -4.30
C ALA A 20 -10.49 3.51 -5.40
N ASP A 21 -10.17 2.21 -5.35
CA ASP A 21 -10.58 1.23 -6.37
C ASP A 21 -12.10 1.10 -6.53
N TYR A 22 -12.86 1.37 -5.46
CA TYR A 22 -14.31 1.18 -5.42
C TYR A 22 -15.10 2.45 -5.76
N ILE A 23 -14.42 3.58 -5.99
CA ILE A 23 -15.08 4.82 -6.44
C ILE A 23 -15.41 4.69 -7.93
N PRO A 24 -16.67 4.79 -8.36
CA PRO A 24 -17.02 4.81 -9.78
C PRO A 24 -16.30 5.94 -10.53
N LEU A 25 -16.00 5.74 -11.82
CA LEU A 25 -15.23 6.75 -12.59
C LEU A 25 -16.01 8.06 -12.75
N GLU A 26 -17.33 7.97 -12.84
CA GLU A 26 -18.28 9.07 -12.93
C GLU A 26 -18.27 9.96 -11.67
N ASP A 27 -18.08 9.35 -10.49
CA ASP A 27 -18.10 10.05 -9.22
C ASP A 27 -16.71 10.59 -8.85
N LEU A 28 -15.65 10.01 -9.44
CA LEU A 28 -14.26 10.25 -9.02
C LEU A 28 -13.89 11.74 -9.00
N LEU A 29 -14.24 12.51 -10.03
CA LEU A 29 -13.92 13.95 -10.07
C LEU A 29 -14.70 14.75 -9.01
N SER A 30 -15.97 14.39 -8.77
CA SER A 30 -16.79 15.03 -7.73
C SER A 30 -16.32 14.66 -6.32
N GLU A 31 -15.70 13.49 -6.18
CA GLU A 31 -15.13 12.97 -4.94
C GLU A 31 -13.62 13.31 -4.77
N THR A 32 -13.07 14.15 -5.64
CA THR A 32 -11.67 14.59 -5.60
C THR A 32 -11.56 15.99 -4.99
N ALA A 33 -10.73 16.11 -3.95
CA ALA A 33 -10.34 17.40 -3.40
C ALA A 33 -9.58 18.23 -4.44
N SER A 34 -9.96 19.49 -4.60
CA SER A 34 -9.39 20.41 -5.60
C SER A 34 -8.43 21.43 -4.99
N THR A 35 -8.36 21.47 -3.65
CA THR A 35 -7.54 22.42 -2.90
C THR A 35 -6.10 21.93 -2.77
N GLY A 36 -5.16 22.87 -2.90
CA GLY A 36 -3.75 22.68 -2.59
C GLY A 36 -2.88 22.31 -3.78
N SER A 37 -1.60 22.70 -3.72
CA SER A 37 -0.66 22.52 -4.82
C SER A 37 -0.30 21.05 -5.08
N LEU A 38 -0.30 20.20 -4.04
CA LEU A 38 0.16 18.80 -4.08
C LEU A 38 -0.50 17.98 -5.20
N PHE A 39 -1.83 17.97 -5.25
CA PHE A 39 -2.59 17.20 -6.25
C PHE A 39 -2.27 17.66 -7.67
N SER A 40 -2.18 18.97 -7.88
CA SER A 40 -1.83 19.53 -9.19
C SER A 40 -0.41 19.17 -9.60
N THR A 41 0.55 19.21 -8.67
CA THR A 41 1.95 18.82 -8.90
C THR A 41 2.04 17.35 -9.26
N ILE A 42 1.41 16.47 -8.49
CA ILE A 42 1.43 15.02 -8.75
C ILE A 42 0.75 14.71 -10.09
N THR A 43 -0.39 15.32 -10.39
CA THR A 43 -1.08 15.12 -11.67
C THR A 43 -0.23 15.58 -12.85
N ASN A 44 0.47 16.71 -12.73
CA ASN A 44 1.40 17.17 -13.77
C ASN A 44 2.58 16.21 -13.95
N GLU A 45 3.08 15.65 -12.86
CA GLU A 45 4.15 14.67 -12.90
C GLU A 45 3.72 13.31 -13.47
N LEU A 46 2.49 12.86 -13.16
CA LEU A 46 1.88 11.65 -13.72
C LEU A 46 1.54 11.80 -15.21
N THR A 47 1.35 13.02 -15.69
CA THR A 47 0.97 13.31 -17.08
C THR A 47 2.11 13.85 -17.95
N ASN A 48 3.37 13.73 -17.52
CA ASN A 48 4.53 14.14 -18.32
C ASN A 48 5.22 12.97 -19.06
N ARG A 49 6.24 13.30 -19.87
CA ARG A 49 7.00 12.34 -20.69
C ARG A 49 8.09 11.58 -19.94
N ALA A 50 8.41 11.95 -18.71
CA ALA A 50 9.46 11.29 -17.94
C ALA A 50 8.94 9.99 -17.34
N LEU A 51 9.82 9.01 -17.13
CA LEU A 51 9.47 7.87 -16.30
C LEU A 51 9.49 8.33 -14.84
N ARG A 52 8.41 8.08 -14.10
CA ARG A 52 8.29 8.51 -12.70
C ARG A 52 7.87 7.35 -11.81
N THR A 53 8.28 7.43 -10.55
CA THR A 53 7.80 6.56 -9.48
C THR A 53 7.00 7.39 -8.49
N ILE A 54 5.78 6.98 -8.15
CA ILE A 54 5.00 7.63 -7.09
C ILE A 54 5.19 6.85 -5.80
N VAL A 55 5.66 7.54 -4.76
CA VAL A 55 6.14 6.92 -3.52
C VAL A 55 5.34 7.41 -2.33
N GLY A 56 4.94 6.50 -1.46
CA GLY A 56 4.26 6.83 -0.20
C GLY A 56 3.64 5.59 0.44
N PRO A 57 3.25 5.67 1.72
CA PRO A 57 2.67 4.54 2.44
C PRO A 57 1.32 4.15 1.86
N ARG A 58 0.80 3.01 2.32
CA ARG A 58 -0.54 2.56 1.94
C ARG A 58 -1.60 3.56 2.42
N GLY A 59 -2.60 3.81 1.57
CA GLY A 59 -3.70 4.73 1.89
C GLY A 59 -3.40 6.23 1.73
N CYS A 60 -2.20 6.62 1.25
CA CYS A 60 -1.89 8.03 0.98
C CYS A 60 -2.54 8.59 -0.31
N GLY A 61 -3.27 7.77 -1.08
CA GLY A 61 -4.03 8.21 -2.26
C GLY A 61 -3.35 8.03 -3.62
N LYS A 62 -2.28 7.23 -3.74
CA LYS A 62 -1.57 6.97 -5.02
C LYS A 62 -2.51 6.53 -6.15
N THR A 63 -3.31 5.50 -5.88
CA THR A 63 -4.32 4.97 -6.81
C THR A 63 -5.33 6.02 -7.23
N HIS A 64 -5.88 6.77 -6.27
CA HIS A 64 -6.82 7.85 -6.54
C HIS A 64 -6.21 8.88 -7.50
N MET A 65 -4.98 9.34 -7.22
CA MET A 65 -4.28 10.30 -8.06
C MET A 65 -3.99 9.77 -9.47
N MET A 66 -3.65 8.48 -9.62
CA MET A 66 -3.50 7.87 -10.94
C MET A 66 -4.83 7.81 -11.70
N ARG A 67 -5.92 7.40 -11.06
CA ARG A 67 -7.24 7.34 -11.70
C ARG A 67 -7.75 8.74 -12.11
N VAL A 68 -7.52 9.76 -11.28
CA VAL A 68 -7.80 11.17 -11.62
C VAL A 68 -6.93 11.62 -12.79
N ALA A 69 -5.64 11.29 -12.82
CA ALA A 69 -4.76 11.61 -13.95
C ALA A 69 -5.23 10.93 -15.25
N TRP A 70 -5.74 9.70 -15.18
CA TRP A 70 -6.32 8.99 -16.31
C TRP A 70 -7.57 9.72 -16.86
N LEU A 71 -8.52 10.09 -16.00
CA LEU A 71 -9.71 10.85 -16.39
C LEU A 71 -9.34 12.20 -17.04
N ASN A 72 -8.42 12.94 -16.42
CA ASN A 72 -7.94 14.20 -16.96
C ASN A 72 -7.32 14.05 -18.35
N CYS A 73 -6.63 12.93 -18.60
CA CYS A 73 -6.06 12.62 -19.91
C CYS A 73 -7.12 12.31 -20.96
N ARG A 74 -8.14 11.53 -20.59
CA ARG A 74 -9.29 11.21 -21.44
C ARG A 74 -10.00 12.49 -21.87
N ASP A 75 -10.34 13.34 -20.91
CA ASP A 75 -11.27 14.46 -21.12
C ASP A 75 -10.59 15.73 -21.65
N THR A 76 -9.26 15.85 -21.51
CA THR A 76 -8.52 17.04 -21.96
C THR A 76 -7.68 16.77 -23.21
N ALA A 77 -8.04 17.36 -24.35
CA ALA A 77 -7.37 17.14 -25.66
C ALA A 77 -5.83 17.37 -25.68
N SER A 78 -5.31 18.28 -24.85
CA SER A 78 -3.88 18.59 -24.78
C SER A 78 -3.05 17.56 -24.00
N LYS A 79 -3.71 16.69 -23.22
CA LYS A 79 -3.08 15.66 -22.39
C LYS A 79 -2.81 14.36 -23.19
N PRO A 80 -1.87 13.50 -22.72
CA PRO A 80 -1.51 12.27 -23.42
C PRO A 80 -2.65 11.25 -23.48
N PHE A 81 -2.50 10.19 -24.28
CA PHE A 81 -3.31 8.99 -24.13
C PHE A 81 -2.93 8.32 -22.80
N ALA A 82 -3.88 7.85 -22.01
CA ALA A 82 -3.60 7.26 -20.71
C ALA A 82 -4.11 5.83 -20.63
N VAL A 83 -3.27 4.95 -20.10
CA VAL A 83 -3.63 3.57 -19.76
C VAL A 83 -3.42 3.38 -18.28
N PHE A 84 -4.47 3.02 -17.55
CA PHE A 84 -4.38 2.68 -16.12
C PHE A 84 -4.42 1.15 -15.96
N SER A 85 -3.36 0.58 -15.41
CA SER A 85 -3.24 -0.87 -15.19
C SER A 85 -2.89 -1.16 -13.74
N THR A 86 -3.59 -2.13 -13.15
CA THR A 86 -3.37 -2.60 -11.78
C THR A 86 -2.76 -3.99 -11.77
N PHE A 87 -1.79 -4.18 -10.90
CA PHE A 87 -1.08 -5.44 -10.69
C PHE A 87 -1.36 -6.09 -9.33
N GLN A 88 -2.43 -5.68 -8.61
CA GLN A 88 -2.80 -6.21 -7.28
C GLN A 88 -2.80 -7.74 -7.17
N ARG A 89 -3.09 -8.45 -8.27
CA ARG A 89 -3.17 -9.92 -8.31
C ARG A 89 -1.85 -10.63 -8.60
N TYR A 90 -0.74 -9.90 -8.72
CA TYR A 90 0.55 -10.49 -9.08
C TYR A 90 0.97 -11.64 -8.18
N PHE A 91 0.64 -11.52 -6.89
CA PHE A 91 1.09 -12.45 -5.88
C PHE A 91 0.42 -13.83 -6.03
N ARG A 92 -0.67 -13.92 -6.78
CA ARG A 92 -1.26 -15.21 -7.17
C ARG A 92 -0.34 -16.04 -8.07
N LEU A 93 0.65 -15.41 -8.72
CA LEU A 93 1.63 -16.10 -9.55
C LEU A 93 2.82 -16.62 -8.74
N GLU A 94 3.03 -16.16 -7.49
CA GLU A 94 4.19 -16.54 -6.66
C GLU A 94 4.42 -18.06 -6.57
N PRO A 95 3.39 -18.93 -6.45
CA PRO A 95 3.60 -20.38 -6.44
C PRO A 95 4.33 -20.92 -7.66
N LEU A 96 4.18 -20.26 -8.83
CA LEU A 96 4.86 -20.65 -10.06
C LEU A 96 6.37 -20.62 -9.91
N LEU A 97 6.94 -19.71 -9.11
CA LEU A 97 8.38 -19.64 -8.85
C LEU A 97 8.95 -20.96 -8.32
N SER A 98 8.16 -21.66 -7.52
CA SER A 98 8.55 -22.96 -6.94
C SER A 98 8.19 -24.15 -7.84
N SER A 99 7.12 -24.04 -8.64
CA SER A 99 6.53 -25.18 -9.35
C SER A 99 6.83 -25.22 -10.85
N ASN A 100 7.36 -24.15 -11.45
CA ASN A 100 7.56 -24.04 -12.89
C ASN A 100 8.90 -23.38 -13.23
N ALA A 101 9.75 -24.09 -13.98
CA ALA A 101 11.05 -23.57 -14.42
C ALA A 101 10.95 -22.31 -15.33
N GLY A 102 9.80 -22.09 -15.97
CA GLY A 102 9.50 -20.92 -16.80
C GLY A 102 8.70 -19.83 -16.08
N ALA A 103 8.65 -19.81 -14.75
CA ALA A 103 7.84 -18.87 -13.97
C ALA A 103 8.09 -17.40 -14.33
N THR A 104 9.34 -17.00 -14.54
CA THR A 104 9.71 -15.63 -14.95
C THR A 104 9.09 -15.26 -16.30
N GLN A 105 9.15 -16.16 -17.28
CA GLN A 105 8.56 -15.92 -18.60
C GLN A 105 7.04 -15.80 -18.51
N LEU A 106 6.38 -16.68 -17.76
CA LEU A 106 4.93 -16.61 -17.53
C LEU A 106 4.53 -15.31 -16.84
N PHE A 107 5.35 -14.86 -15.87
CA PHE A 107 5.18 -13.58 -15.21
C PHE A 107 5.31 -12.41 -16.19
N HIS A 108 6.30 -12.42 -17.08
CA HIS A 108 6.44 -11.40 -18.14
C HIS A 108 5.21 -11.36 -19.04
N SER A 109 4.77 -12.52 -19.54
CA SER A 109 3.57 -12.64 -20.37
C SER A 109 2.33 -12.13 -19.63
N TRP A 110 2.19 -12.42 -18.33
CA TRP A 110 1.10 -11.89 -17.51
C TRP A 110 1.14 -10.35 -17.41
N VAL A 111 2.31 -9.75 -17.12
CA VAL A 111 2.45 -8.29 -17.05
C VAL A 111 2.07 -7.63 -18.37
N LEU A 112 2.57 -8.14 -19.50
CA LEU A 112 2.24 -7.63 -20.82
C LEU A 112 0.76 -7.81 -21.16
N ALA A 113 0.17 -8.95 -20.81
CA ALA A 113 -1.26 -9.19 -20.97
C ALA A 113 -2.10 -8.19 -20.17
N ARG A 114 -1.75 -7.92 -18.92
CA ARG A 114 -2.43 -6.92 -18.07
C ARG A 114 -2.35 -5.51 -18.65
N VAL A 115 -1.18 -5.10 -19.14
CA VAL A 115 -1.03 -3.79 -19.81
C VAL A 115 -1.89 -3.70 -21.07
N LEU A 116 -1.93 -4.76 -21.88
CA LEU A 116 -2.72 -4.82 -23.11
C LEU A 116 -4.23 -4.84 -22.82
N ILE A 117 -4.69 -5.59 -21.83
CA ILE A 117 -6.08 -5.57 -21.34
C ILE A 117 -6.46 -4.15 -20.92
N SER A 118 -5.64 -3.51 -20.09
CA SER A 118 -5.90 -2.14 -19.63
C SER A 118 -5.88 -1.12 -20.78
N ALA A 119 -5.06 -1.34 -21.80
CA ALA A 119 -5.03 -0.49 -22.99
C ALA A 119 -6.32 -0.65 -23.83
N HIS A 120 -6.84 -1.87 -23.93
CA HIS A 120 -8.13 -2.15 -24.57
C HIS A 120 -9.29 -1.49 -23.82
N GLU A 121 -9.37 -1.68 -22.50
CA GLU A 121 -10.36 -1.03 -21.64
C GLU A 121 -10.26 0.51 -21.74
N SER A 122 -9.04 1.06 -21.76
CA SER A 122 -8.83 2.50 -21.92
C SER A 122 -9.29 3.03 -23.28
N ALA A 123 -9.15 2.24 -24.34
CA ALA A 123 -9.61 2.60 -25.68
C ALA A 123 -11.13 2.60 -25.80
N GLN A 124 -11.79 1.62 -25.16
CA GLN A 124 -13.26 1.53 -25.08
C GLN A 124 -13.85 2.67 -24.25
N ALA A 125 -13.24 2.99 -23.11
CA ALA A 125 -13.69 4.04 -22.21
C ALA A 125 -13.24 5.46 -22.62
N TRP A 126 -12.48 5.59 -23.73
CA TRP A 126 -12.00 6.87 -24.22
C TRP A 126 -13.14 7.75 -24.74
N THR A 127 -12.95 9.08 -24.77
CA THR A 127 -13.97 10.03 -25.25
C THR A 127 -13.40 10.91 -26.38
N PRO A 128 -13.91 10.81 -27.62
CA PRO A 128 -14.82 9.76 -28.11
C PRO A 128 -14.13 8.38 -28.09
N ALA A 129 -14.94 7.31 -28.03
CA ALA A 129 -14.43 5.94 -28.04
C ALA A 129 -13.59 5.67 -29.28
N ILE A 130 -12.51 4.91 -29.11
CA ILE A 130 -11.60 4.58 -30.20
C ILE A 130 -12.19 3.41 -31.01
N TYR A 131 -12.89 3.74 -32.10
CA TYR A 131 -13.45 2.74 -33.00
C TYR A 131 -12.36 1.89 -33.65
N GLY A 132 -12.56 0.58 -33.70
CA GLY A 132 -11.61 -0.37 -34.29
C GLY A 132 -10.46 -0.78 -33.37
N ALA A 133 -10.55 -0.52 -32.06
CA ALA A 133 -9.57 -1.03 -31.09
C ALA A 133 -9.37 -2.54 -31.24
N ASP A 134 -10.46 -3.34 -31.28
CA ASP A 134 -10.38 -4.81 -31.45
C ASP A 134 -9.56 -5.20 -32.69
N LYS A 135 -9.75 -4.50 -33.81
CA LYS A 135 -9.00 -4.74 -35.04
C LYS A 135 -7.50 -4.45 -34.86
N VAL A 136 -7.12 -3.40 -34.14
CA VAL A 136 -5.71 -3.13 -33.81
C VAL A 136 -5.11 -4.31 -33.04
N PHE A 137 -5.83 -4.83 -32.05
CA PHE A 137 -5.38 -5.98 -31.25
C PHE A 137 -5.27 -7.25 -32.11
N GLU A 138 -6.26 -7.54 -32.95
CA GLU A 138 -6.26 -8.69 -33.87
C GLU A 138 -5.12 -8.63 -34.88
N GLU A 139 -4.87 -7.47 -35.50
CA GLU A 139 -3.78 -7.27 -36.47
C GLU A 139 -2.39 -7.48 -35.85
N HIS A 140 -2.24 -7.23 -34.55
CA HIS A 140 -1.01 -7.48 -33.81
C HIS A 140 -0.95 -8.89 -33.21
N GLY A 141 -1.98 -9.71 -33.43
CA GLY A 141 -2.07 -11.08 -32.95
C GLY A 141 -2.40 -11.20 -31.46
N TYR A 142 -2.97 -10.16 -30.83
CA TYR A 142 -3.31 -10.09 -29.40
C TYR A 142 -4.81 -9.92 -29.16
N PRO A 143 -5.67 -10.84 -29.62
CA PRO A 143 -7.11 -10.70 -29.44
C PRO A 143 -7.48 -10.58 -27.94
N PRO A 144 -8.34 -9.62 -27.54
CA PRO A 144 -8.66 -9.35 -26.14
C PRO A 144 -9.07 -10.60 -25.34
N ASP A 145 -9.91 -11.46 -25.91
CA ASP A 145 -10.38 -12.68 -25.24
C ASP A 145 -9.25 -13.63 -24.83
N LYS A 146 -8.21 -13.76 -25.68
CA LYS A 146 -7.03 -14.60 -25.33
C LYS A 146 -6.18 -13.96 -24.25
N LEU A 147 -6.06 -12.63 -24.24
CA LEU A 147 -5.35 -11.91 -23.18
C LEU A 147 -6.04 -12.14 -21.83
N HIS A 148 -7.38 -11.99 -21.77
CA HIS A 148 -8.16 -12.26 -20.57
C HIS A 148 -8.06 -13.73 -20.14
N ALA A 149 -8.15 -14.68 -21.08
CA ALA A 149 -8.02 -16.10 -20.77
C ALA A 149 -6.64 -16.46 -20.20
N LEU A 150 -5.56 -15.92 -20.79
CA LEU A 150 -4.20 -16.11 -20.31
C LEU A 150 -4.04 -15.56 -18.88
N ALA A 151 -4.41 -14.30 -18.66
CA ALA A 151 -4.30 -13.66 -17.35
C ALA A 151 -5.09 -14.43 -16.27
N ALA A 152 -6.33 -14.81 -16.59
CA ALA A 152 -7.19 -15.55 -15.66
C ALA A 152 -6.65 -16.94 -15.30
N ARG A 153 -6.04 -17.67 -16.26
CA ARG A 153 -5.43 -18.98 -15.97
C ARG A 153 -4.19 -18.85 -15.10
N LEU A 154 -3.31 -17.91 -15.40
CA LEU A 154 -2.09 -17.67 -14.60
C LEU A 154 -2.44 -17.23 -13.18
N GLU A 155 -3.41 -16.33 -13.00
CA GLU A 155 -3.90 -15.91 -11.68
C GLU A 155 -4.56 -17.03 -10.87
N ARG A 156 -4.95 -18.13 -11.52
CA ARG A 156 -5.52 -19.33 -10.87
C ARG A 156 -4.51 -20.46 -10.73
N ASN A 157 -3.24 -20.24 -11.07
CA ASN A 157 -2.20 -21.27 -11.16
C ASN A 157 -2.63 -22.50 -11.99
N GLN A 158 -3.45 -22.27 -13.02
CA GLN A 158 -3.91 -23.33 -13.91
C GLN A 158 -2.92 -23.54 -15.06
N PRO A 159 -2.65 -24.78 -15.48
CA PRO A 159 -1.77 -25.03 -16.61
C PRO A 159 -2.33 -24.41 -17.90
N LEU A 160 -1.42 -23.88 -18.71
CA LEU A 160 -1.74 -23.41 -20.05
C LEU A 160 -1.82 -24.62 -20.99
N ASP A 161 -2.85 -24.65 -21.84
CA ASP A 161 -2.88 -25.59 -22.96
C ASP A 161 -1.91 -25.15 -24.07
N GLY A 162 -1.66 -26.01 -25.06
CA GLY A 162 -0.67 -25.73 -26.11
C GLY A 162 -0.94 -24.44 -26.90
N VAL A 163 -2.21 -24.05 -27.05
CA VAL A 163 -2.61 -22.82 -27.75
C VAL A 163 -2.30 -21.59 -26.91
N LEU A 164 -2.68 -21.60 -25.63
CA LEU A 164 -2.39 -20.50 -24.71
C LEU A 164 -0.89 -20.39 -24.38
N ASN A 165 -0.16 -21.51 -24.36
CA ASN A 165 1.28 -21.49 -24.15
C ASN A 165 1.99 -20.81 -25.33
N ALA A 166 1.70 -21.22 -26.56
CA ALA A 166 2.24 -20.56 -27.76
C ALA A 166 1.85 -19.07 -27.84
N PHE A 167 0.63 -18.73 -27.39
CA PHE A 167 0.20 -17.35 -27.27
C PHE A 167 1.03 -16.58 -26.23
N SER A 168 1.22 -17.14 -25.03
CA SER A 168 2.06 -16.59 -23.97
C SER A 168 3.47 -16.27 -24.45
N ASP A 169 4.08 -17.20 -25.20
CA ASP A 169 5.42 -17.04 -25.79
C ASP A 169 5.48 -15.97 -26.88
N SER A 170 4.34 -15.65 -27.50
CA SER A 170 4.26 -14.62 -28.54
C SER A 170 4.19 -13.19 -28.00
N LEU A 171 3.86 -13.01 -26.71
CA LEU A 171 3.79 -11.69 -26.08
C LEU A 171 5.19 -11.09 -25.97
N SER A 172 5.37 -9.91 -26.55
CA SER A 172 6.64 -9.17 -26.54
C SER A 172 6.47 -7.68 -26.28
N ILE A 173 7.53 -7.06 -25.75
CA ILE A 173 7.59 -5.61 -25.49
C ILE A 173 7.32 -4.81 -26.76
N ASP A 174 7.95 -5.16 -27.89
CA ASP A 174 7.88 -4.38 -29.11
C ASP A 174 6.48 -4.38 -29.73
N ARG A 175 5.82 -5.54 -29.77
CA ARG A 175 4.44 -5.63 -30.25
C ARG A 175 3.47 -4.94 -29.29
N THR A 176 3.72 -5.02 -27.98
CA THR A 176 2.94 -4.30 -26.96
C THR A 176 3.01 -2.79 -27.17
N LYS A 177 4.22 -2.25 -27.42
CA LYS A 177 4.41 -0.84 -27.81
C LYS A 177 3.65 -0.51 -29.10
N GLY A 178 3.72 -1.38 -30.10
CA GLY A 178 3.00 -1.21 -31.38
C GLY A 178 1.50 -1.03 -31.20
N VAL A 179 0.86 -1.88 -30.40
CA VAL A 179 -0.57 -1.74 -30.07
C VAL A 179 -0.84 -0.42 -29.37
N ILE A 180 -0.06 -0.07 -28.34
CA ILE A 180 -0.23 1.17 -27.58
C ILE A 180 -0.06 2.41 -28.46
N ASP A 181 0.93 2.42 -29.36
CA ASP A 181 1.19 3.53 -30.27
C ASP A 181 0.05 3.71 -31.29
N LYS A 182 -0.54 2.60 -31.77
CA LYS A 182 -1.72 2.62 -32.66
C LYS A 182 -2.96 3.16 -31.97
N LEU A 183 -3.23 2.74 -30.73
CA LEU A 183 -4.32 3.29 -29.93
C LEU A 183 -4.13 4.79 -29.68
N ARG A 184 -2.91 5.21 -29.33
CA ARG A 184 -2.55 6.62 -29.16
C ARG A 184 -2.74 7.44 -30.44
N GLU A 185 -2.34 6.91 -31.59
CA GLU A 185 -2.58 7.53 -32.90
C GLU A 185 -4.06 7.73 -33.16
N ALA A 186 -4.87 6.69 -32.93
CA ALA A 186 -6.31 6.74 -33.08
C ALA A 186 -6.97 7.72 -32.08
N ALA A 187 -6.43 7.82 -30.86
CA ALA A 187 -6.81 8.82 -29.86
C ALA A 187 -6.35 10.26 -30.19
N LYS A 188 -5.57 10.43 -31.27
CA LYS A 188 -4.95 11.70 -31.72
C LYS A 188 -4.07 12.37 -30.65
N ARG A 189 -3.37 11.57 -29.84
CA ARG A 189 -2.51 12.08 -28.76
C ARG A 189 -1.04 12.00 -29.14
N LYS A 190 -0.23 12.92 -28.57
CA LYS A 190 1.20 13.01 -28.89
C LYS A 190 2.02 11.84 -28.36
N TYR A 191 1.64 11.31 -27.20
CA TYR A 191 2.31 10.21 -26.50
C TYR A 191 1.34 9.55 -25.52
N THR A 192 1.73 8.42 -24.98
CA THR A 192 0.99 7.63 -23.98
C THR A 192 1.66 7.73 -22.62
N VAL A 193 0.86 7.82 -21.56
CA VAL A 193 1.29 7.54 -20.19
C VAL A 193 0.73 6.19 -19.75
N LEU A 194 1.59 5.34 -19.20
CA LEU A 194 1.18 4.07 -18.57
C LEU A 194 1.18 4.30 -17.06
N LEU A 195 0.00 4.31 -16.46
CA LEU A 195 -0.21 4.46 -15.02
C LEU A 195 -0.30 3.05 -14.42
N LEU A 196 0.82 2.56 -13.91
CA LEU A 196 1.01 1.21 -13.42
C LEU A 196 0.90 1.21 -11.89
N ASP A 197 -0.25 0.78 -11.38
CA ASP A 197 -0.58 0.81 -9.96
C ASP A 197 -0.42 -0.55 -9.28
N ASP A 198 -0.17 -0.51 -7.96
CA ASP A 198 0.25 -1.65 -7.12
C ASP A 198 1.33 -2.51 -7.78
N ALA A 199 2.23 -1.83 -8.49
CA ALA A 199 3.44 -2.38 -9.08
C ALA A 199 4.50 -2.75 -8.03
N ALA A 200 4.26 -2.40 -6.78
CA ALA A 200 5.12 -2.76 -5.68
C ALA A 200 4.87 -4.21 -5.29
N MET A 201 5.62 -5.08 -5.92
CA MET A 201 5.65 -6.52 -5.67
C MET A 201 6.44 -6.84 -4.40
N THR A 202 6.09 -6.13 -3.34
CA THR A 202 6.74 -6.08 -2.03
C THR A 202 7.04 -7.47 -1.47
N LEU A 203 6.16 -8.44 -1.72
CA LEU A 203 6.25 -9.78 -1.17
C LEU A 203 7.01 -10.76 -2.08
N THR A 204 7.37 -10.35 -3.30
CA THR A 204 8.10 -11.19 -4.27
C THR A 204 9.19 -10.37 -4.98
N PRO A 205 10.38 -10.23 -4.37
CA PRO A 205 11.48 -9.43 -4.93
C PRO A 205 11.86 -9.82 -6.36
N ASP A 206 11.83 -11.11 -6.69
CA ASP A 206 12.16 -11.60 -8.04
C ASP A 206 11.21 -11.00 -9.09
N TYR A 207 9.91 -11.00 -8.83
CA TYR A 207 8.93 -10.39 -9.73
C TYR A 207 9.08 -8.88 -9.82
N LEU A 208 9.45 -8.21 -8.73
CA LEU A 208 9.67 -6.76 -8.75
C LEU A 208 10.80 -6.37 -9.68
N VAL A 209 11.93 -7.09 -9.64
CA VAL A 209 13.07 -6.84 -10.53
C VAL A 209 12.66 -7.00 -11.98
N GLU A 210 11.98 -8.10 -12.30
CA GLU A 210 11.49 -8.40 -13.65
C GLU A 210 10.45 -7.39 -14.12
N PHE A 211 9.55 -6.95 -13.23
CA PHE A 211 8.57 -5.92 -13.52
C PHE A 211 9.23 -4.57 -13.85
N LEU A 212 10.18 -4.11 -13.04
CA LEU A 212 10.89 -2.85 -13.29
C LEU A 212 11.69 -2.89 -14.60
N ASP A 213 12.23 -4.06 -14.96
CA ASP A 213 12.88 -4.27 -16.25
C ASP A 213 11.89 -4.15 -17.42
N ILE A 214 10.68 -4.69 -17.29
CA ILE A 214 9.58 -4.52 -18.26
C ILE A 214 9.19 -3.04 -18.37
N VAL A 215 8.98 -2.35 -17.25
CA VAL A 215 8.63 -0.91 -17.24
C VAL A 215 9.69 -0.10 -17.97
N ARG A 216 10.96 -0.31 -17.63
CA ARG A 216 12.09 0.37 -18.28
C ARG A 216 12.11 0.08 -19.78
N SER A 217 11.84 -1.16 -20.17
CA SER A 217 11.81 -1.59 -21.56
C SER A 217 10.61 -1.05 -22.34
N LEU A 218 9.46 -0.83 -21.69
CA LEU A 218 8.27 -0.22 -22.29
C LEU A 218 8.46 1.29 -22.57
N LYS A 219 9.33 1.98 -21.81
CA LYS A 219 9.66 3.39 -22.04
C LYS A 219 10.14 3.60 -23.48
N SER A 220 9.59 4.61 -24.15
CA SER A 220 10.00 5.02 -25.49
C SER A 220 9.84 6.54 -25.65
N ALA A 221 10.14 7.08 -26.84
CA ALA A 221 9.85 8.48 -27.15
C ALA A 221 8.34 8.81 -27.11
N THR A 222 7.49 7.78 -27.20
CA THR A 222 6.03 7.88 -27.30
C THR A 222 5.30 7.26 -26.12
N ILE A 223 5.99 6.57 -25.21
CA ILE A 223 5.41 5.88 -24.05
C ILE A 223 6.19 6.25 -22.78
N ALA A 224 5.48 6.79 -21.79
CA ALA A 224 6.05 7.28 -20.54
C ALA A 224 5.42 6.59 -19.31
N PRO A 225 6.03 5.50 -18.81
CA PRO A 225 5.53 4.78 -17.65
C PRO A 225 5.57 5.59 -16.34
N LYS A 226 4.61 5.34 -15.47
CA LYS A 226 4.44 5.90 -14.13
C LYS A 226 4.11 4.74 -13.20
N VAL A 227 4.93 4.53 -12.17
CA VAL A 227 4.86 3.32 -11.35
C VAL A 227 4.62 3.67 -9.89
N SER A 228 3.66 3.07 -9.21
CA SER A 228 3.59 3.17 -7.74
C SER A 228 4.55 2.18 -7.09
N VAL A 229 5.40 2.68 -6.19
CA VAL A 229 6.43 1.87 -5.51
C VAL A 229 6.44 2.14 -4.00
N TYR A 230 6.85 1.13 -3.22
CA TYR A 230 7.01 1.24 -1.77
C TYR A 230 8.50 1.26 -1.37
N PRO A 231 8.97 2.27 -0.61
CA PRO A 231 10.41 2.49 -0.43
C PRO A 231 11.12 1.44 0.44
N GLY A 232 10.41 0.68 1.29
CA GLY A 232 10.99 -0.27 2.23
C GLY A 232 11.24 -1.66 1.68
N THR A 233 10.36 -2.11 0.82
CA THR A 233 10.34 -3.47 0.26
C THR A 233 10.70 -3.51 -1.21
N THR A 234 10.72 -2.35 -1.89
CA THR A 234 11.18 -2.27 -3.28
C THR A 234 12.69 -2.45 -3.34
N GLU A 235 13.15 -3.64 -3.70
CA GLU A 235 14.54 -3.87 -4.09
C GLU A 235 14.77 -3.22 -5.47
N ALA A 236 15.79 -2.38 -5.57
CA ALA A 236 16.14 -1.77 -6.85
C ALA A 236 16.70 -2.86 -7.78
N SER A 237 16.10 -3.05 -8.96
CA SER A 237 16.69 -3.88 -10.00
C SER A 237 18.10 -3.35 -10.31
N PRO A 238 19.11 -4.21 -10.50
CA PRO A 238 20.44 -3.80 -10.98
C PRO A 238 20.41 -3.04 -12.31
N ARG A 239 19.29 -3.07 -13.01
CA ARG A 239 19.06 -2.41 -14.31
C ARG A 239 18.08 -1.24 -14.22
N PHE A 240 17.52 -0.94 -13.04
CA PHE A 240 16.61 0.18 -12.81
C PHE A 240 17.14 1.08 -11.68
N HIS A 241 17.70 2.22 -12.05
CA HIS A 241 18.29 3.17 -11.12
C HIS A 241 17.34 4.33 -10.83
N GLN A 242 16.81 4.38 -9.60
CA GLN A 242 16.11 5.57 -9.12
C GLN A 242 17.06 6.78 -9.15
N GLY A 243 16.64 7.90 -9.74
CA GLY A 243 17.43 9.10 -9.98
C GLY A 243 17.99 9.22 -11.41
N GLN A 244 18.29 8.10 -12.08
CA GLN A 244 18.74 8.09 -13.48
C GLN A 244 17.60 7.69 -14.44
N ASP A 245 16.94 6.57 -14.18
CA ASP A 245 15.85 6.05 -15.01
C ASP A 245 14.51 6.70 -14.68
N ALA A 246 14.29 6.95 -13.38
CA ALA A 246 13.05 7.41 -12.78
C ALA A 246 13.28 8.53 -11.77
N THR A 247 12.32 9.44 -11.63
CA THR A 247 12.29 10.37 -10.48
C THR A 247 11.13 10.02 -9.56
N ALA A 248 11.41 9.98 -8.26
CA ALA A 248 10.40 9.76 -7.23
C ALA A 248 9.56 11.01 -7.01
N ILE A 249 8.24 10.82 -6.99
CA ILE A 249 7.23 11.82 -6.67
C ILE A 249 6.66 11.44 -5.30
N PRO A 250 6.93 12.21 -4.23
CA PRO A 250 6.35 11.93 -2.92
C PRO A 250 4.86 12.25 -2.94
N ALA A 251 4.03 11.22 -2.71
CA ALA A 251 2.58 11.34 -2.59
C ALA A 251 2.12 11.63 -1.16
N TRP A 252 2.98 11.36 -0.17
CA TRP A 252 2.64 11.50 1.23
C TRP A 252 2.82 12.95 1.69
N ILE A 253 1.77 13.54 2.28
CA ILE A 253 1.82 14.91 2.79
C ILE A 253 2.36 14.94 4.23
N SER A 254 3.39 15.77 4.45
CA SER A 254 3.90 16.02 5.80
C SER A 254 2.90 16.82 6.63
N VAL A 255 2.79 16.52 7.92
CA VAL A 255 2.02 17.32 8.90
C VAL A 255 2.59 18.73 9.12
N GLU A 256 3.83 18.96 8.66
CA GLU A 256 4.49 20.28 8.69
C GLU A 256 4.29 21.06 7.37
N ASN A 257 3.58 20.50 6.39
CA ASN A 257 3.27 21.21 5.16
C ASN A 257 2.29 22.36 5.46
N PRO A 258 2.55 23.61 5.01
CA PRO A 258 1.64 24.74 5.22
C PRO A 258 0.22 24.53 4.68
N GLU A 259 0.07 23.71 3.64
CA GLU A 259 -1.23 23.37 3.02
C GLU A 259 -1.87 22.11 3.65
N TYR A 260 -1.27 21.51 4.68
CA TYR A 260 -1.73 20.26 5.29
C TYR A 260 -3.20 20.30 5.72
N ASP A 261 -3.56 21.32 6.49
CA ASP A 261 -4.93 21.47 7.02
C ASP A 261 -5.95 21.70 5.92
N ALA A 262 -5.59 22.50 4.91
CA ALA A 262 -6.46 22.79 3.77
C ALA A 262 -6.69 21.53 2.93
N ILE A 263 -5.63 20.81 2.57
CA ILE A 263 -5.68 19.59 1.76
C ILE A 263 -6.51 18.50 2.46
N MET A 264 -6.17 18.18 3.71
CA MET A 264 -6.88 17.12 4.44
C MET A 264 -8.31 17.53 4.77
N GLY A 265 -8.56 18.82 5.05
CA GLY A 265 -9.90 19.36 5.25
C GLY A 265 -10.80 19.22 4.03
N ASP A 266 -10.27 19.55 2.84
CA ASP A 266 -11.00 19.43 1.56
C ASP A 266 -11.28 17.96 1.20
N ILE A 267 -10.35 17.05 1.49
CA ILE A 267 -10.62 15.62 1.31
C ILE A 267 -11.79 15.18 2.19
N ALA A 268 -11.84 15.61 3.46
CA ALA A 268 -12.93 15.23 4.36
C ALA A 268 -14.27 15.86 3.98
N SER A 269 -14.30 17.13 3.56
CA SER A 269 -15.55 17.81 3.18
C SER A 269 -16.24 17.14 2.00
N VAL A 270 -15.46 16.59 1.08
CA VAL A 270 -15.96 15.88 -0.10
C VAL A 270 -16.38 14.44 0.24
N ARG A 271 -15.62 13.76 1.12
CA ARG A 271 -15.75 12.31 1.35
C ARG A 271 -16.61 11.92 2.54
N VAL A 272 -16.79 12.80 3.52
CA VAL A 272 -17.49 12.50 4.78
C VAL A 272 -18.83 13.21 4.82
N LYS A 273 -19.90 12.43 4.77
CA LYS A 273 -21.27 12.95 4.95
C LYS A 273 -21.48 13.37 6.40
N GLY A 274 -22.08 14.53 6.65
CA GLY A 274 -22.35 14.98 8.02
C GLY A 274 -21.09 15.39 8.79
N LEU A 275 -20.04 15.85 8.10
CA LEU A 275 -18.80 16.32 8.72
C LEU A 275 -19.07 17.45 9.71
N GLU A 276 -20.02 18.33 9.39
CA GLU A 276 -20.50 19.44 10.20
C GLU A 276 -21.08 19.04 11.56
N ALA A 277 -21.46 17.77 11.74
CA ALA A 277 -21.92 17.26 13.03
C ALA A 277 -20.75 16.88 13.97
N ILE A 278 -19.53 16.78 13.45
CA ILE A 278 -18.33 16.45 14.22
C ILE A 278 -17.71 17.75 14.74
N PRO A 279 -17.43 17.87 16.05
CA PRO A 279 -16.79 19.07 16.59
C PRO A 279 -15.45 19.39 15.91
N ASP A 280 -15.20 20.67 15.58
CA ASP A 280 -13.96 21.12 14.92
C ASP A 280 -12.69 20.66 15.63
N ASP A 281 -12.73 20.73 16.95
CA ASP A 281 -11.71 20.27 17.90
C ASP A 281 -11.38 18.77 17.69
N VAL A 282 -12.39 17.93 17.48
CA VAL A 282 -12.24 16.50 17.18
C VAL A 282 -11.66 16.32 15.78
N THR A 283 -12.23 17.01 14.80
CA THR A 283 -11.83 16.95 13.39
C THR A 283 -10.34 17.33 13.23
N ALA A 284 -9.89 18.40 13.88
CA ALA A 284 -8.49 18.84 13.87
C ALA A 284 -7.54 17.82 14.51
N LEU A 285 -7.92 17.23 15.66
CA LEU A 285 -7.06 16.25 16.33
C LEU A 285 -6.96 14.94 15.54
N LEU A 286 -8.08 14.45 14.98
CA LEU A 286 -8.09 13.26 14.12
C LEU A 286 -7.34 13.51 12.80
N ARG A 287 -7.39 14.72 12.25
CA ARG A 287 -6.60 15.11 11.09
C ARG A 287 -5.11 15.02 11.39
N PHE A 288 -4.66 15.58 12.51
CA PHE A 288 -3.26 15.46 12.91
C PHE A 288 -2.87 14.01 13.17
N ALA A 289 -3.73 13.24 13.84
CA ALA A 289 -3.55 11.82 14.11
C ALA A 289 -3.42 10.98 12.83
N ALA A 290 -4.10 11.36 11.73
CA ALA A 290 -4.05 10.64 10.47
C ALA A 290 -2.70 10.69 9.76
N PHE A 291 -1.80 11.57 10.21
CA PHE A 291 -0.41 11.63 9.76
C PHE A 291 -0.27 11.76 8.23
N GLY A 292 -1.11 12.59 7.60
CA GLY A 292 -1.11 12.78 6.16
C GLY A 292 -1.55 11.58 5.33
N ILE A 293 -2.26 10.63 5.94
CA ILE A 293 -2.84 9.47 5.26
C ILE A 293 -4.36 9.69 5.16
N PRO A 294 -4.90 10.10 3.99
CA PRO A 294 -6.32 10.40 3.83
C PRO A 294 -7.24 9.25 4.25
N ARG A 295 -6.93 8.01 3.85
CA ARG A 295 -7.74 6.85 4.24
C ARG A 295 -7.85 6.69 5.76
N ALA A 296 -6.76 6.93 6.49
CA ALA A 296 -6.77 6.86 7.94
C ALA A 296 -7.68 7.95 8.54
N TYR A 297 -7.61 9.17 7.99
CA TYR A 297 -8.44 10.28 8.46
C TYR A 297 -9.93 9.99 8.26
N LEU A 298 -10.32 9.57 7.05
CA LEU A 298 -11.71 9.28 6.72
C LEU A 298 -12.28 8.15 7.58
N THR A 299 -11.49 7.07 7.78
CA THR A 299 -11.88 5.96 8.65
C THR A 299 -12.10 6.43 10.09
N MET A 300 -11.19 7.25 10.64
CA MET A 300 -11.33 7.75 12.01
C MET A 300 -12.53 8.69 12.19
N LEU A 301 -12.89 9.47 11.17
CA LEU A 301 -14.08 10.33 11.19
C LEU A 301 -15.37 9.49 11.19
N GLU A 302 -15.43 8.45 10.36
CA GLU A 302 -16.56 7.51 10.33
C GLU A 302 -16.70 6.76 11.67
N ASP A 303 -15.60 6.30 12.25
CA ASP A 303 -15.59 5.65 13.56
C ASP A 303 -16.06 6.58 14.68
N TYR A 304 -15.78 7.89 14.55
CA TYR A 304 -16.31 8.89 15.46
C TYR A 304 -17.83 9.06 15.29
N GLN A 305 -18.34 9.13 14.05
CA GLN A 305 -19.78 9.26 13.76
C GLN A 305 -20.60 8.04 14.20
N ARG A 306 -20.02 6.84 14.15
CA ARG A 306 -20.62 5.62 14.69
C ARG A 306 -20.89 5.69 16.19
N GLY A 307 -20.16 6.54 16.91
CA GLY A 307 -20.31 6.72 18.34
C GLY A 307 -19.82 5.50 19.14
N GLY A 308 -20.58 5.11 20.17
CA GLY A 308 -20.18 4.05 21.11
C GLY A 308 -19.31 4.54 22.27
N PHE A 309 -19.26 5.85 22.50
CA PHE A 309 -18.57 6.50 23.61
C PHE A 309 -19.46 7.52 24.31
N LYS A 310 -19.18 7.80 25.59
CA LYS A 310 -19.96 8.72 26.42
C LYS A 310 -19.57 10.18 26.22
N THR A 311 -18.30 10.44 25.89
CA THR A 311 -17.75 11.79 25.73
C THR A 311 -16.84 11.85 24.51
N ALA A 312 -16.72 13.03 23.88
CA ALA A 312 -15.84 13.24 22.74
C ALA A 312 -14.38 12.84 23.03
N GLN A 313 -13.87 13.18 24.22
CA GLN A 313 -12.53 12.78 24.66
C GLN A 313 -12.35 11.27 24.69
N GLN A 314 -13.33 10.54 25.23
CA GLN A 314 -13.28 9.08 25.29
C GLN A 314 -13.28 8.49 23.87
N GLY A 315 -14.13 9.02 22.99
CA GLY A 315 -14.20 8.59 21.60
C GLY A 315 -12.88 8.76 20.88
N VAL A 316 -12.31 9.97 20.93
CA VAL A 316 -11.04 10.29 20.25
C VAL A 316 -9.89 9.46 20.79
N ASN A 317 -9.75 9.32 22.12
CA ASN A 317 -8.68 8.53 22.70
C ASN A 317 -8.76 7.05 22.28
N ARG A 318 -9.99 6.50 22.22
CA ARG A 318 -10.22 5.14 21.73
C ARG A 318 -9.80 5.01 20.27
N ILE A 319 -10.33 5.87 19.39
CA ILE A 319 -10.09 5.82 17.94
C ILE A 319 -8.59 5.96 17.63
N ILE A 320 -7.88 6.90 18.27
CA ILE A 320 -6.44 7.08 18.08
C ILE A 320 -5.66 5.84 18.57
N GLY A 321 -6.06 5.27 19.71
CA GLY A 321 -5.43 4.06 20.26
C GLY A 321 -5.63 2.83 19.38
N ASP A 322 -6.84 2.64 18.87
CA ASP A 322 -7.20 1.55 17.96
C ASP A 322 -6.45 1.71 16.63
N HIS A 323 -6.39 2.93 16.09
CA HIS A 323 -5.63 3.24 14.87
C HIS A 323 -4.13 2.93 15.03
N LEU A 324 -3.50 3.38 16.12
CA LEU A 324 -2.08 3.09 16.38
C LEU A 324 -1.83 1.58 16.51
N THR A 325 -2.71 0.88 17.22
CA THR A 325 -2.62 -0.58 17.40
C THR A 325 -2.70 -1.30 16.06
N ALA A 326 -3.64 -0.90 15.19
CA ALA A 326 -3.77 -1.46 13.85
C ALA A 326 -2.55 -1.19 12.97
N ARG A 327 -2.00 0.04 12.98
CA ARG A 327 -0.77 0.38 12.23
C ARG A 327 0.45 -0.43 12.67
N LEU A 328 0.66 -0.57 13.98
CA LEU A 328 1.75 -1.41 14.50
C LEU A 328 1.56 -2.89 14.19
N ALA A 329 0.31 -3.38 14.26
CA ALA A 329 0.00 -4.75 13.88
C ALA A 329 0.32 -5.00 12.39
N GLU A 330 -0.07 -4.10 11.49
CA GLU A 330 0.24 -4.16 10.06
C GLU A 330 1.77 -4.22 9.83
N PHE A 331 2.54 -3.36 10.49
CA PHE A 331 4.01 -3.40 10.40
C PHE A 331 4.60 -4.74 10.88
N ARG A 332 4.10 -5.29 11.99
CA ARG A 332 4.53 -6.62 12.48
C ARG A 332 4.18 -7.74 11.49
N THR A 333 3.08 -7.61 10.75
CA THR A 333 2.72 -8.61 9.73
C THR A 333 3.73 -8.67 8.60
N LEU A 334 4.46 -7.60 8.28
CA LEU A 334 5.53 -7.64 7.27
C LEU A 334 6.62 -8.66 7.64
N GLY A 335 6.99 -8.76 8.93
CA GLY A 335 7.94 -9.75 9.41
C GLY A 335 7.41 -11.19 9.34
N LYS A 336 6.09 -11.38 9.35
CA LYS A 336 5.45 -12.69 9.13
C LYS A 336 5.37 -13.03 7.64
N LYS A 337 4.99 -12.06 6.82
CA LYS A 337 4.85 -12.18 5.36
C LYS A 337 6.20 -12.31 4.66
N ILE A 338 7.26 -11.70 5.20
CA ILE A 338 8.63 -11.83 4.70
C ILE A 338 9.51 -12.19 5.89
N PRO A 339 9.62 -13.49 6.24
CA PRO A 339 10.38 -13.94 7.40
C PRO A 339 11.82 -13.40 7.45
N LYS A 340 12.44 -13.18 6.29
CA LYS A 340 13.78 -12.58 6.15
C LYS A 340 13.91 -11.19 6.77
N LEU A 341 12.81 -10.45 6.90
CA LEU A 341 12.77 -9.10 7.47
C LEU A 341 12.37 -9.07 8.94
N GLU A 342 12.07 -10.21 9.57
CA GLU A 342 11.60 -10.32 10.97
C GLU A 342 12.45 -9.52 11.96
N ILE A 343 13.78 -9.65 11.88
CA ILE A 343 14.73 -8.93 12.75
C ILE A 343 14.65 -7.41 12.53
N LEU A 344 14.59 -6.98 11.27
CA LEU A 344 14.52 -5.55 10.93
C LEU A 344 13.19 -4.94 11.38
N VAL A 345 12.08 -5.66 11.24
CA VAL A 345 10.77 -5.23 11.71
C VAL A 345 10.76 -5.06 13.24
N ALA A 346 11.28 -6.04 13.99
CA ALA A 346 11.39 -5.92 15.45
C ALA A 346 12.30 -4.76 15.89
N ALA A 347 13.41 -4.54 15.18
CA ALA A 347 14.31 -3.42 15.43
C ALA A 347 13.63 -2.08 15.13
N GLY A 348 12.90 -1.96 14.03
CA GLY A 348 12.15 -0.76 13.67
C GLY A 348 11.09 -0.37 14.70
N GLU A 349 10.36 -1.35 15.24
CA GLU A 349 9.37 -1.11 16.29
C GLU A 349 10.05 -0.63 17.60
N THR A 350 11.18 -1.23 17.95
CA THR A 350 11.98 -0.79 19.10
C THR A 350 12.48 0.64 18.90
N PHE A 351 13.01 0.94 17.71
CA PHE A 351 13.52 2.25 17.35
C PHE A 351 12.43 3.33 17.51
N ILE A 352 11.28 3.16 16.87
CA ILE A 352 10.24 4.19 16.88
C ILE A 352 9.67 4.42 18.28
N SER A 353 9.52 3.35 19.08
CA SER A 353 9.07 3.45 20.47
C SER A 353 10.04 4.26 21.33
N LYS A 354 11.35 4.00 21.22
CA LYS A 354 12.39 4.73 21.96
C LYS A 354 12.49 6.18 21.52
N VAL A 355 12.47 6.44 20.20
CA VAL A 355 12.48 7.80 19.65
C VAL A 355 11.28 8.61 20.13
N ALA A 356 10.08 8.02 20.13
CA ALA A 356 8.88 8.72 20.59
C ALA A 356 8.95 9.07 22.09
N LYS A 357 9.59 8.23 22.92
CA LYS A 357 9.85 8.55 24.32
C LYS A 357 10.82 9.73 24.47
N GLU A 358 11.92 9.71 23.73
CA GLU A 358 12.91 10.79 23.77
C GLU A 358 12.35 12.13 23.25
N LEU A 359 11.45 12.09 22.26
CA LEU A 359 10.73 13.28 21.79
C LEU A 359 9.78 13.82 22.84
N LYS A 360 9.14 12.98 23.66
CA LYS A 360 8.33 13.45 24.79
C LYS A 360 9.19 14.26 25.77
N ASP A 361 10.32 13.72 26.17
CA ASP A 361 11.24 14.38 27.11
C ASP A 361 11.80 15.69 26.52
N TYR A 362 12.11 15.68 25.22
CA TYR A 362 12.52 16.88 24.48
C TYR A 362 11.43 17.96 24.47
N ASN A 363 10.17 17.58 24.22
CA ASN A 363 9.06 18.53 24.18
C ASN A 363 8.69 19.09 25.56
N ALA A 364 8.91 18.36 26.66
CA ALA A 364 8.63 18.89 28.00
C ALA A 364 9.33 20.24 28.25
N GLN A 365 10.51 20.46 27.68
CA GLN A 365 11.25 21.72 27.76
C GLN A 365 10.80 22.77 26.73
N LEU A 366 10.36 22.33 25.54
CA LEU A 366 9.95 23.21 24.45
C LEU A 366 8.56 23.82 24.68
N LEU A 367 7.64 23.06 25.26
CA LEU A 367 6.28 23.50 25.52
C LEU A 367 6.25 24.73 26.45
N ALA A 368 7.16 24.79 27.43
CA ALA A 368 7.35 25.96 28.29
C ALA A 368 7.78 27.23 27.53
N ARG A 369 8.27 27.09 26.29
CA ARG A 369 8.70 28.18 25.39
C ARG A 369 7.69 28.43 24.26
N GLY A 370 6.55 27.73 24.25
CA GLY A 370 5.57 27.81 23.15
C GLY A 370 6.07 27.16 21.85
N GLU A 371 7.02 26.23 21.94
CA GLU A 371 7.57 25.49 20.79
C GLU A 371 7.22 24.00 20.87
N LYS A 372 7.29 23.31 19.73
CA LYS A 372 7.15 21.85 19.63
C LYS A 372 8.23 21.23 18.75
N GLY A 373 8.69 20.04 19.10
CA GLY A 373 9.65 19.26 18.33
C GLY A 373 9.03 17.97 17.81
N LEU A 374 9.00 17.77 16.49
CA LEU A 374 8.40 16.59 15.88
C LEU A 374 9.41 15.58 15.34
N ALA A 375 10.59 16.05 14.96
CA ALA A 375 11.55 15.27 14.21
C ALA A 375 12.72 14.79 15.08
N TYR A 376 13.13 13.55 14.83
CA TYR A 376 14.40 12.98 15.28
C TYR A 376 15.41 12.99 14.12
N GLY A 377 16.64 13.41 14.40
CA GLY A 377 17.69 13.57 13.40
C GLY A 377 18.73 12.48 13.54
N ILE A 378 18.92 11.68 12.48
CA ILE A 378 20.02 10.72 12.37
C ILE A 378 21.09 11.33 11.48
N ARG A 379 22.37 11.19 11.84
CA ARG A 379 23.43 11.69 10.98
C ARG A 379 23.52 10.85 9.71
N VAL A 380 23.71 11.50 8.56
CA VAL A 380 23.76 10.79 7.27
C VAL A 380 24.90 9.77 7.20
N ASP A 381 26.02 10.02 7.89
CA ASP A 381 27.15 9.09 7.95
C ASP A 381 26.92 7.89 8.89
N GLU A 382 25.85 7.89 9.70
CA GLU A 382 25.43 6.75 10.53
C GLU A 382 24.39 5.86 9.83
N LEU A 383 23.85 6.29 8.68
CA LEU A 383 22.85 5.56 7.90
C LEU A 383 23.48 4.40 7.11
N VAL A 384 23.80 3.32 7.81
CA VAL A 384 24.27 2.08 7.18
C VAL A 384 23.12 1.34 6.45
N PRO A 385 23.40 0.49 5.44
CA PRO A 385 22.36 -0.08 4.58
C PRO A 385 21.21 -0.81 5.31
N LEU A 386 21.51 -1.59 6.35
CA LEU A 386 20.48 -2.29 7.12
C LEU A 386 19.64 -1.35 7.99
N LEU A 387 20.23 -0.26 8.48
CA LEU A 387 19.49 0.78 9.18
C LEU A 387 18.57 1.54 8.21
N GLU A 388 19.09 1.94 7.04
CA GLU A 388 18.26 2.56 6.00
C GLU A 388 17.10 1.64 5.58
N ARG A 389 17.36 0.35 5.38
CA ARG A 389 16.30 -0.63 5.07
C ARG A 389 15.25 -0.69 6.19
N THR A 390 15.67 -0.72 7.45
CA THR A 390 14.77 -0.68 8.61
C THR A 390 13.90 0.57 8.63
N LEU A 391 14.49 1.75 8.39
CA LEU A 391 13.77 3.02 8.33
C LEU A 391 12.80 3.08 7.15
N ASN A 392 13.20 2.56 5.98
CA ASN A 392 12.32 2.53 4.81
C ASN A 392 11.12 1.59 5.00
N LEU A 393 11.28 0.47 5.75
CA LEU A 393 10.14 -0.38 6.14
C LEU A 393 9.14 0.38 7.04
N LEU A 394 9.65 1.21 7.96
CA LEU A 394 8.80 2.08 8.78
C LEU A 394 8.09 3.16 7.94
N ILE A 395 8.77 3.74 6.94
CA ILE A 395 8.17 4.71 6.00
C ILE A 395 7.04 4.05 5.21
N GLU A 396 7.27 2.86 4.69
CA GLU A 396 6.28 2.11 3.92
C GLU A 396 5.03 1.78 4.74
N ALA A 397 5.20 1.40 6.01
CA ALA A 397 4.10 1.16 6.92
C ALA A 397 3.40 2.45 7.41
N GLY A 398 3.90 3.63 7.02
CA GLY A 398 3.37 4.92 7.46
C GLY A 398 3.69 5.26 8.91
N LEU A 399 4.71 4.62 9.50
CA LEU A 399 5.08 4.82 10.91
C LEU A 399 6.09 5.95 11.11
N ILE A 400 6.93 6.26 10.12
CA ILE A 400 7.80 7.45 10.16
C ILE A 400 7.75 8.19 8.83
N TYR A 401 7.90 9.51 8.85
CA TYR A 401 8.01 10.35 7.65
C TYR A 401 9.43 10.88 7.51
N ASN A 402 10.03 10.75 6.32
CA ASN A 402 11.34 11.34 6.02
C ASN A 402 11.16 12.80 5.60
N ASP A 403 11.54 13.72 6.48
CA ASP A 403 11.37 15.18 6.32
C ASP A 403 12.63 15.86 5.74
N GLY A 404 13.46 15.09 5.05
CA GLY A 404 14.65 15.56 4.35
C GLY A 404 15.83 15.89 5.27
N ASP A 405 16.86 16.47 4.67
CA ASP A 405 18.16 16.68 5.31
C ASP A 405 18.31 18.13 5.80
N VAL A 406 18.93 18.31 6.97
CA VAL A 406 19.28 19.62 7.54
C VAL A 406 20.77 19.71 7.84
N LYS A 407 21.41 20.77 7.34
CA LYS A 407 22.81 21.08 7.64
C LYS A 407 22.92 21.78 9.00
N HIS A 408 23.93 21.42 9.78
CA HIS A 408 24.20 22.09 11.04
C HIS A 408 25.69 22.20 11.34
N GLY A 409 26.29 23.32 10.93
CA GLY A 409 27.69 23.67 11.21
C GLY A 409 28.71 22.71 10.59
N GLY A 410 29.61 23.23 9.74
CA GLY A 410 30.60 22.40 9.06
C GLY A 410 29.99 21.35 8.13
N SER A 411 30.50 20.11 8.18
CA SER A 411 30.11 18.98 7.31
C SER A 411 28.98 18.09 7.87
N ARG A 412 28.37 18.44 9.02
CA ARG A 412 27.36 17.58 9.67
C ARG A 412 25.99 17.76 9.04
N ILE A 413 25.47 16.67 8.45
CA ILE A 413 24.16 16.60 7.83
C ILE A 413 23.31 15.59 8.62
N TYR A 414 22.10 15.99 8.99
CA TYR A 414 21.13 15.12 9.66
C TYR A 414 19.93 14.90 8.77
N ARG A 415 19.51 13.63 8.62
CA ARG A 415 18.23 13.26 8.03
C ARG A 415 17.15 13.26 9.09
N LYS A 416 16.07 13.99 8.85
CA LYS A 416 14.96 14.15 9.79
C LYS A 416 13.91 13.07 9.57
N TYR A 417 13.50 12.43 10.66
CA TYR A 417 12.40 11.48 10.70
C TYR A 417 11.34 11.94 11.70
N ILE A 418 10.11 12.12 11.25
CA ILE A 418 8.96 12.43 12.11
C ILE A 418 8.27 11.10 12.43
N PRO A 419 8.17 10.66 13.70
CA PRO A 419 7.37 9.51 14.05
C PRO A 419 5.88 9.77 13.87
N HIS A 420 5.11 8.71 13.68
CA HIS A 420 3.66 8.80 13.53
C HIS A 420 3.04 9.62 14.66
N THR A 421 2.22 10.60 14.28
CA THR A 421 1.61 11.56 15.22
C THR A 421 0.70 10.91 16.26
N THR A 422 0.02 9.79 15.96
CA THR A 422 -0.74 9.01 16.96
C THR A 422 0.15 8.44 18.05
N LEU A 423 1.37 8.02 17.73
CA LEU A 423 2.35 7.56 18.72
C LEU A 423 2.80 8.71 19.62
N LEU A 424 3.07 9.89 19.04
CA LEU A 424 3.43 11.09 19.79
C LEU A 424 2.29 11.55 20.71
N LEU A 425 1.05 11.57 20.20
CA LEU A 425 -0.16 11.87 20.98
C LEU A 425 -0.35 10.88 22.14
N SER A 426 -0.25 9.58 21.85
CA SER A 426 -0.44 8.52 22.86
C SER A 426 0.61 8.57 23.97
N ASN A 427 1.82 9.04 23.67
CA ASN A 427 2.89 9.26 24.64
C ASN A 427 2.74 10.56 25.46
N GLY A 428 1.85 11.47 25.04
CA GLY A 428 1.71 12.78 25.66
C GLY A 428 2.82 13.75 25.27
N THR A 429 3.35 13.64 24.05
CA THR A 429 4.48 14.47 23.58
C THR A 429 4.14 15.97 23.58
N PHE A 430 2.89 16.35 23.29
CA PHE A 430 2.49 17.76 23.15
C PHE A 430 1.98 18.41 24.44
N THR A 431 1.87 17.65 25.52
CA THR A 431 1.36 18.13 26.82
C THR A 431 2.25 17.73 28.00
N GLY A 432 3.26 16.87 27.77
CA GLY A 432 4.10 16.25 28.81
C GLY A 432 3.42 15.10 29.56
N HIS A 433 2.10 14.96 29.46
CA HIS A 433 1.28 13.96 30.14
C HIS A 433 0.14 13.49 29.22
N LYS A 434 -0.80 12.68 29.70
CA LYS A 434 -2.00 12.36 28.90
C LYS A 434 -3.01 13.51 29.02
N GLY A 435 -2.82 14.53 28.19
CA GLY A 435 -3.67 15.73 28.18
C GLY A 435 -5.03 15.51 27.55
N SER A 436 -5.94 16.44 27.84
CA SER A 436 -7.24 16.60 27.18
C SER A 436 -7.09 17.01 25.71
N LEU A 437 -8.20 16.98 24.98
CA LEU A 437 -8.25 17.29 23.56
C LEU A 437 -7.76 18.72 23.28
N ARG A 438 -8.20 19.70 24.07
CA ARG A 438 -7.76 21.09 23.92
C ARG A 438 -6.28 21.27 24.21
N GLU A 439 -5.79 20.67 25.31
CA GLU A 439 -4.37 20.75 25.65
C GLU A 439 -3.49 20.16 24.54
N ASN A 440 -3.90 19.04 23.92
CA ASN A 440 -3.19 18.48 22.78
C ASN A 440 -3.21 19.41 21.57
N LEU A 441 -4.36 20.02 21.24
CA LEU A 441 -4.46 20.96 20.13
C LEU A 441 -3.60 22.21 20.33
N ASP A 442 -3.59 22.76 21.54
CA ASP A 442 -2.74 23.91 21.89
C ASP A 442 -1.26 23.55 21.73
N GLY A 443 -0.85 22.37 22.21
CA GLY A 443 0.51 21.85 22.02
C GLY A 443 0.87 21.59 20.55
N ILE A 444 -0.07 21.14 19.72
CA ILE A 444 0.13 20.95 18.26
C ILE A 444 0.24 22.32 17.56
N ARG A 445 -0.45 23.36 18.02
CA ARG A 445 -0.42 24.69 17.41
C ARG A 445 0.87 25.46 17.71
N ASN A 446 1.63 25.03 18.71
CA ASN A 446 2.94 25.61 19.01
C ASN A 446 3.87 25.59 17.79
N LYS A 447 4.80 26.55 17.76
CA LYS A 447 5.73 26.70 16.64
C LYS A 447 6.69 25.51 16.58
N SER A 448 6.82 24.91 15.41
CA SER A 448 7.75 23.79 15.22
C SER A 448 9.21 24.24 15.25
N THR A 449 10.07 23.47 15.92
CA THR A 449 11.50 23.73 15.95
C THR A 449 12.13 23.44 14.59
N LYS A 450 13.03 24.33 14.13
CA LYS A 450 13.76 24.14 12.87
C LYS A 450 14.68 22.92 12.90
N HIS A 451 15.27 22.64 14.06
CA HIS A 451 16.21 21.54 14.24
C HIS A 451 15.53 20.35 14.90
N PRO A 452 15.86 19.12 14.48
CA PRO A 452 15.35 17.91 15.11
C PRO A 452 16.03 17.66 16.46
N LEU A 453 15.49 16.72 17.24
CA LEU A 453 16.21 16.09 18.33
C LEU A 453 17.41 15.31 17.77
N ARG A 454 18.62 15.55 18.29
CA ARG A 454 19.89 15.01 17.76
C ARG A 454 20.64 14.14 18.77
N LYS A 455 19.92 13.48 19.67
CA LYS A 455 20.52 12.52 20.61
C LYS A 455 21.08 11.34 19.81
N SER A 456 22.29 10.87 20.10
CA SER A 456 22.92 9.80 19.33
C SER A 456 22.10 8.51 19.36
N LEU A 457 22.16 7.72 18.29
CA LEU A 457 21.45 6.44 18.20
C LEU A 457 21.81 5.53 19.39
N ASP A 458 23.10 5.43 19.74
CA ASP A 458 23.57 4.62 20.86
C ASP A 458 22.89 4.96 22.19
N HIS A 459 22.58 6.23 22.44
CA HIS A 459 21.87 6.63 23.65
C HIS A 459 20.37 6.35 23.59
N VAL A 460 19.77 6.37 22.40
CA VAL A 460 18.31 6.18 22.22
C VAL A 460 17.95 4.69 22.19
N VAL A 461 18.70 3.91 21.41
CA VAL A 461 18.41 2.49 21.14
C VAL A 461 19.47 1.51 21.68
N GLY A 462 20.60 2.00 22.18
CA GLY A 462 21.71 1.20 22.70
C GLY A 462 22.81 0.95 21.65
N GLY A 463 24.07 0.92 22.09
CA GLY A 463 25.24 0.80 21.19
C GLY A 463 25.34 -0.49 20.38
N HIS A 464 24.59 -1.53 20.74
CA HIS A 464 24.52 -2.78 19.97
C HIS A 464 23.35 -2.83 18.99
N PHE A 465 22.50 -1.79 18.92
CA PHE A 465 21.31 -1.79 18.08
C PHE A 465 21.67 -1.96 16.60
N VAL A 466 22.54 -1.09 16.08
CA VAL A 466 22.93 -1.12 14.65
C VAL A 466 23.71 -2.40 14.32
N ALA A 467 24.60 -2.83 15.21
CA ALA A 467 25.38 -4.05 15.05
C ALA A 467 24.52 -5.33 15.09
N GLY A 468 23.37 -5.29 15.76
CA GLY A 468 22.41 -6.40 15.83
C GLY A 468 21.45 -6.48 14.64
N LEU A 469 21.45 -5.48 13.75
CA LEU A 469 20.63 -5.53 12.53
C LEU A 469 21.18 -6.62 11.60
N ASN A 470 20.31 -7.53 11.20
CA ASN A 470 20.62 -8.55 10.21
C ASN A 470 19.34 -9.00 9.50
N LEU A 471 19.50 -9.69 8.37
CA LEU A 471 18.41 -10.39 7.71
C LEU A 471 18.22 -11.74 8.41
N ALA A 472 16.98 -12.06 8.77
CA ALA A 472 16.67 -13.32 9.40
C ALA A 472 16.80 -14.46 8.39
N LEU A 473 17.38 -15.57 8.83
CA LEU A 473 17.34 -16.79 8.05
C LEU A 473 15.98 -17.50 8.26
N PRO A 474 15.37 -18.06 7.19
CA PRO A 474 14.10 -18.77 7.31
C PRO A 474 14.16 -19.90 8.34
N LYS A 475 13.02 -20.21 8.94
CA LYS A 475 12.87 -21.37 9.83
C LYS A 475 12.56 -22.63 9.02
N CYS A 476 12.90 -23.80 9.54
CA CYS A 476 12.49 -25.06 8.97
C CYS A 476 10.96 -25.22 9.04
N ALA A 477 10.31 -25.56 7.93
CA ALA A 477 8.87 -25.78 7.90
C ALA A 477 8.41 -26.97 8.77
N ASN A 478 9.29 -27.94 9.04
CA ASN A 478 8.96 -29.13 9.82
C ASN A 478 9.23 -28.95 11.32
N CYS A 479 10.43 -28.48 11.71
CA CYS A 479 10.82 -28.37 13.12
C CYS A 479 10.98 -26.94 13.65
N SER A 480 10.73 -25.92 12.82
CA SER A 480 10.86 -24.49 13.16
C SER A 480 12.26 -24.00 13.55
N GLU A 481 13.29 -24.84 13.48
CA GLU A 481 14.68 -24.46 13.75
C GLU A 481 15.21 -23.47 12.68
N ARG A 482 15.98 -22.45 13.08
CA ARG A 482 16.55 -21.49 12.11
C ARG A 482 17.66 -22.13 11.29
N ARG A 483 17.77 -21.73 10.01
CA ARG A 483 18.94 -22.08 9.19
C ARG A 483 20.20 -21.45 9.79
N LEU A 484 21.33 -22.12 9.61
CA LEU A 484 22.65 -21.64 9.98
C LEU A 484 23.24 -20.74 8.87
N THR A 485 22.92 -21.06 7.61
CA THR A 485 23.38 -20.33 6.42
C THR A 485 22.27 -20.22 5.39
N ASP A 486 22.36 -19.22 4.50
CA ASP A 486 21.36 -18.97 3.47
C ASP A 486 21.28 -20.12 2.44
N ASN A 487 22.43 -20.74 2.13
CA ASN A 487 22.55 -21.81 1.15
C ASN A 487 22.22 -23.21 1.71
N GLN A 488 21.68 -23.29 2.93
CA GLN A 488 21.40 -24.56 3.60
C GLN A 488 20.20 -25.26 2.97
N ARG A 489 20.45 -26.40 2.29
CA ARG A 489 19.40 -27.19 1.60
C ARG A 489 18.58 -28.08 2.52
N PHE A 490 19.14 -28.51 3.66
CA PHE A 490 18.50 -29.42 4.60
C PHE A 490 18.62 -28.91 6.03
N CYS A 491 17.57 -29.05 6.82
CA CYS A 491 17.56 -28.62 8.21
C CYS A 491 18.63 -29.37 9.02
N HIS A 492 19.48 -28.64 9.74
CA HIS A 492 20.53 -29.26 10.55
C HIS A 492 19.97 -30.06 11.74
N ASN A 493 18.74 -29.75 12.18
CA ASN A 493 18.10 -30.38 13.31
C ASN A 493 17.25 -31.60 12.89
N CYS A 494 16.36 -31.46 11.88
CA CYS A 494 15.44 -32.53 11.49
C CYS A 494 15.70 -33.15 10.10
N ALA A 495 16.77 -32.76 9.41
CA ALA A 495 17.14 -33.21 8.05
C ALA A 495 16.08 -32.96 6.95
N HIS A 496 14.96 -32.31 7.26
CA HIS A 496 13.94 -31.97 6.27
C HIS A 496 14.50 -31.00 5.23
N GLN A 497 14.13 -31.18 3.96
CA GLN A 497 14.53 -30.26 2.89
C GLN A 497 13.95 -28.88 3.20
N LEU A 498 14.83 -27.88 3.17
CA LEU A 498 14.46 -26.50 3.42
C LEU A 498 14.02 -25.89 2.09
N VAL A 499 12.73 -25.62 1.99
CA VAL A 499 12.15 -24.73 0.98
C VAL A 499 11.76 -23.42 1.67
N ASP A 500 11.85 -22.31 0.94
CA ASP A 500 11.33 -21.04 1.46
C ASP A 500 9.80 -21.14 1.52
N ALA A 501 9.23 -20.76 2.66
CA ALA A 501 7.79 -20.82 2.85
C ALA A 501 7.14 -19.74 1.96
N SER A 502 6.36 -20.18 0.97
CA SER A 502 5.58 -19.28 0.11
C SER A 502 4.57 -18.50 0.96
N THR A 503 4.62 -17.17 0.87
CA THR A 503 3.68 -16.29 1.58
C THR A 503 2.26 -16.44 1.04
N PHE A 504 2.11 -16.95 -0.19
CA PHE A 504 0.82 -17.30 -0.77
C PHE A 504 0.26 -18.54 -0.09
N ASN A 505 1.06 -19.59 0.09
CA ASN A 505 0.63 -20.76 0.83
C ASN A 505 0.25 -20.41 2.28
N LEU A 506 0.98 -19.51 2.94
CA LEU A 506 0.60 -19.01 4.27
C LEU A 506 -0.78 -18.30 4.27
N CYS A 507 -1.06 -17.50 3.25
CA CYS A 507 -2.38 -16.88 3.09
C CYS A 507 -3.47 -17.92 2.84
N LEU A 508 -3.23 -18.87 1.94
CA LEU A 508 -4.15 -19.95 1.62
C LEU A 508 -4.48 -20.80 2.85
N ASP A 509 -3.51 -21.05 3.70
CA ASP A 509 -3.67 -21.88 4.90
C ASP A 509 -4.30 -21.11 6.08
N THR A 510 -4.53 -19.80 5.93
CA THR A 510 -5.23 -19.00 6.94
C THR A 510 -6.68 -19.46 7.08
N SER A 511 -7.10 -19.67 8.33
CA SER A 511 -8.47 -20.09 8.66
C SER A 511 -9.46 -18.97 8.36
N ILE A 512 -10.61 -19.31 7.74
CA ILE A 512 -11.71 -18.35 7.53
C ILE A 512 -12.19 -17.78 8.87
N ALA A 513 -12.10 -18.55 9.96
CA ALA A 513 -12.46 -18.09 11.30
C ALA A 513 -11.52 -17.00 11.83
N GLU A 514 -10.33 -16.82 11.26
CA GLU A 514 -9.35 -15.81 11.65
C GLU A 514 -9.41 -14.55 10.77
N VAL A 515 -10.19 -14.59 9.68
CA VAL A 515 -10.34 -13.45 8.76
C VAL A 515 -11.03 -12.28 9.48
N PRO A 516 -10.37 -11.12 9.61
CA PRO A 516 -10.99 -9.92 10.16
C PRO A 516 -12.15 -9.46 9.27
N GLY A 517 -13.17 -8.85 9.87
CA GLY A 517 -14.36 -8.36 9.14
C GLY A 517 -15.55 -9.32 9.09
N LEU A 518 -15.35 -10.62 9.32
CA LEU A 518 -16.48 -11.54 9.54
C LEU A 518 -16.98 -11.43 10.98
N THR A 519 -18.28 -11.25 11.17
CA THR A 519 -18.93 -11.29 12.49
C THR A 519 -18.79 -12.69 13.11
N ALA A 520 -18.83 -12.76 14.45
CA ALA A 520 -18.82 -14.05 15.16
C ALA A 520 -19.93 -14.98 14.66
N TRP A 521 -21.13 -14.43 14.41
CA TRP A 521 -22.25 -15.19 13.85
C TRP A 521 -21.95 -15.74 12.45
N GLN A 522 -21.41 -14.93 11.54
CA GLN A 522 -21.03 -15.40 10.20
C GLN A 522 -19.97 -16.50 10.26
N ARG A 523 -18.96 -16.35 11.12
CA ARG A 523 -17.91 -17.38 11.32
C ARG A 523 -18.51 -18.70 11.76
N THR A 524 -19.44 -18.67 12.73
CA THR A 524 -20.15 -19.86 13.19
C THR A 524 -21.01 -20.46 12.09
N GLN A 525 -21.80 -19.66 11.36
CA GLN A 525 -22.65 -20.16 10.28
C GLN A 525 -21.85 -20.80 9.14
N ILE A 526 -20.72 -20.21 8.73
CA ILE A 526 -19.83 -20.79 7.72
C ILE A 526 -19.25 -22.11 8.25
N LYS A 527 -18.73 -22.12 9.48
CA LYS A 527 -18.14 -23.32 10.08
C LYS A 527 -19.13 -24.48 10.17
N ASP A 528 -20.36 -24.21 10.58
CA ASP A 528 -21.36 -25.24 10.88
C ASP A 528 -22.06 -25.75 9.62
N ASN A 529 -22.31 -24.88 8.63
CA ASN A 529 -23.07 -25.24 7.42
C ASN A 529 -22.17 -25.51 6.20
N LEU A 530 -20.93 -25.02 6.19
CA LEU A 530 -19.96 -25.25 5.12
C LEU A 530 -18.69 -25.87 5.71
N PRO A 531 -18.72 -27.14 6.15
CA PRO A 531 -17.59 -27.80 6.82
C PRO A 531 -16.34 -27.94 5.94
N PHE A 532 -16.49 -27.79 4.62
CA PHE A 532 -15.39 -27.77 3.65
C PHE A 532 -14.76 -26.38 3.48
N PHE A 533 -15.38 -25.29 3.96
CA PHE A 533 -14.83 -23.93 3.94
C PHE A 533 -14.06 -23.68 5.25
N LYS A 534 -12.87 -24.27 5.38
CA LYS A 534 -12.05 -24.07 6.58
C LYS A 534 -11.03 -22.96 6.39
N THR A 535 -10.39 -22.93 5.24
CA THR A 535 -9.28 -22.04 4.91
C THR A 535 -9.57 -21.19 3.69
N ILE A 536 -8.76 -20.15 3.48
CA ILE A 536 -8.81 -19.34 2.25
C ILE A 536 -8.57 -20.19 0.99
N ARG A 537 -7.75 -21.24 1.09
CA ARG A 537 -7.54 -22.24 0.03
C ARG A 537 -8.86 -22.85 -0.42
N ASP A 538 -9.66 -23.30 0.54
CA ASP A 538 -10.93 -23.97 0.26
C ASP A 538 -11.93 -23.02 -0.42
N TYR A 539 -11.93 -21.75 0.01
CA TYR A 539 -12.73 -20.69 -0.60
C TYR A 539 -12.31 -20.41 -2.05
N LEU A 540 -11.02 -20.19 -2.31
CA LEU A 540 -10.51 -19.86 -3.64
C LEU A 540 -10.54 -21.04 -4.62
N ALA A 541 -10.57 -22.27 -4.13
CA ALA A 541 -10.65 -23.47 -4.96
C ALA A 541 -12.03 -23.65 -5.62
N LYS A 542 -13.07 -22.98 -5.14
CA LYS A 542 -14.42 -23.05 -5.71
C LYS A 542 -14.55 -22.18 -6.96
N GLN A 543 -15.22 -22.72 -7.98
CA GLN A 543 -15.54 -21.97 -9.19
C GLN A 543 -16.52 -20.83 -8.92
N ASP A 544 -17.53 -21.08 -8.07
CA ASP A 544 -18.48 -20.06 -7.60
C ASP A 544 -18.64 -20.15 -6.08
N PRO A 545 -17.76 -19.45 -5.32
CA PRO A 545 -17.87 -19.41 -3.86
C PRO A 545 -19.14 -18.70 -3.38
N ALA A 546 -19.71 -17.80 -4.17
CA ALA A 546 -20.90 -17.05 -3.82
C ALA A 546 -22.15 -17.95 -3.83
N ALA A 547 -22.25 -18.86 -4.80
CA ALA A 547 -23.30 -19.87 -4.86
C ALA A 547 -23.30 -20.77 -3.60
N GLU A 548 -22.13 -21.22 -3.16
CA GLU A 548 -21.99 -22.04 -1.93
C GLU A 548 -22.44 -21.25 -0.69
N LEU A 549 -22.00 -19.99 -0.56
CA LEU A 549 -22.40 -19.13 0.55
C LEU A 549 -23.91 -18.85 0.59
N LEU A 550 -24.58 -18.78 -0.57
CA LEU A 550 -26.05 -18.62 -0.64
C LEU A 550 -26.83 -19.82 -0.10
N THR A 551 -26.20 -20.99 0.03
CA THR A 551 -26.86 -22.19 0.59
C THR A 551 -27.03 -22.10 2.12
N VAL A 552 -26.28 -21.22 2.78
CA VAL A 552 -26.31 -21.05 4.24
C VAL A 552 -27.55 -20.29 4.67
N ALA A 553 -28.30 -20.85 5.61
CA ALA A 553 -29.51 -20.23 6.12
C ALA A 553 -29.22 -18.82 6.70
N GLY A 554 -29.96 -17.82 6.20
CA GLY A 554 -29.75 -16.42 6.58
C GLY A 554 -28.69 -15.68 5.75
N PHE A 555 -28.01 -16.31 4.78
CA PHE A 555 -27.15 -15.61 3.83
C PHE A 555 -27.97 -15.27 2.57
N GLY A 556 -28.65 -14.11 2.60
CA GLY A 556 -29.29 -13.55 1.41
C GLY A 556 -28.27 -12.90 0.47
N LYS A 557 -28.67 -12.60 -0.78
CA LYS A 557 -27.80 -12.04 -1.85
C LYS A 557 -26.89 -10.90 -1.38
N SER A 558 -27.44 -9.90 -0.68
CA SER A 558 -26.66 -8.76 -0.18
C SER A 558 -25.62 -9.17 0.88
N ARG A 559 -25.96 -10.10 1.77
CA ARG A 559 -25.05 -10.58 2.80
C ARG A 559 -23.95 -11.45 2.21
N THR A 560 -24.29 -12.30 1.25
CA THR A 560 -23.30 -13.12 0.54
C THR A 560 -22.30 -12.25 -0.22
N ALA A 561 -22.77 -11.25 -0.97
CA ALA A 561 -21.89 -10.30 -1.66
C ALA A 561 -20.90 -9.66 -0.68
N ARG A 562 -21.37 -9.19 0.49
CA ARG A 562 -20.50 -8.64 1.54
C ARG A 562 -19.47 -9.64 2.06
N ILE A 563 -19.85 -10.89 2.30
CA ILE A 563 -18.91 -11.91 2.78
C ILE A 563 -17.84 -12.19 1.73
N VAL A 564 -18.24 -12.31 0.45
CA VAL A 564 -17.32 -12.49 -0.68
C VAL A 564 -16.36 -11.31 -0.78
N ASP A 565 -16.86 -10.08 -0.66
CA ASP A 565 -16.03 -8.88 -0.68
C ASP A 565 -15.03 -8.86 0.47
N VAL A 566 -15.45 -9.22 1.68
CA VAL A 566 -14.56 -9.33 2.86
C VAL A 566 -13.46 -10.37 2.63
N LEU A 567 -13.81 -11.56 2.13
CA LEU A 567 -12.85 -12.63 1.89
C LEU A 567 -11.87 -12.29 0.76
N ASN A 568 -12.36 -11.74 -0.35
CA ASN A 568 -11.51 -11.29 -1.46
C ASN A 568 -10.60 -10.15 -1.02
N SER A 569 -11.14 -9.18 -0.28
CA SER A 569 -10.35 -8.05 0.23
C SER A 569 -9.31 -8.51 1.23
N PHE A 570 -9.62 -9.50 2.09
CA PHE A 570 -8.61 -10.08 2.97
C PHE A 570 -7.46 -10.71 2.17
N VAL A 571 -7.78 -11.46 1.12
CA VAL A 571 -6.76 -12.02 0.22
C VAL A 571 -5.94 -10.90 -0.41
N ASP A 572 -6.60 -9.89 -0.99
CA ASP A 572 -5.90 -8.79 -1.65
C ASP A 572 -5.10 -7.92 -0.64
N ASP A 573 -5.54 -7.77 0.61
CA ASP A 573 -4.85 -7.04 1.68
C ASP A 573 -3.71 -7.84 2.32
N TYR A 574 -3.87 -9.16 2.43
CA TYR A 574 -2.82 -10.06 2.90
C TYR A 574 -1.71 -10.17 1.85
N LEU A 575 -2.06 -10.15 0.57
CA LEU A 575 -1.13 -10.35 -0.55
C LEU A 575 -0.63 -9.05 -1.19
N SER A 576 -1.27 -7.91 -0.90
CA SER A 576 -0.65 -6.59 -1.08
C SER A 576 0.36 -6.36 0.01
#